data_AF-A0A3M2ALH5-F1
#
_entry.id   AF-A0A3M2ALH5-F1
#
_cell.length_a   1.000
_cell.length_b   1.000
_cell.length_c   1.000
_cell.angle_alpha   90.00
_cell.angle_beta   90.00
_cell.angle_gamma   90.00
#
_symmetry.space_group_name_H-M   'P 1'
#
loop_
_entity.id
_entity.type
_entity.pdbx_description
1 polymer ?
#
loop_
_entity_poly.entity_id
_entity_poly.type
_entity_poly.pdbx_seq_one_letter_code
_entity_poly.pdbx_strand_id
1 'polypeptide(L)'
;MDAVTVGHVLIVFARLLEMFSFGIVLLFVFKGIALKYVFLTAGITVGGILISIFGYLGNFLSAFASFAVDVFSFSLVLFLAFLGFMDKREQRLKPPPPPVKGTRCPVCGGFVKPEDDYAVAREGKDLLYFDSKEHLQSFLENFQEYKKLKRLNFLKVEDIFYKGGSGWISLD
;
A
#
# COMPACT_ATOMS: atom_id res chain seq x y z
N MET A 1 -6.51 37.67 22.31
CA MET A 1 -6.79 36.39 23.00
C MET A 1 -5.82 36.28 24.17
N ASP A 2 -6.34 35.96 25.34
CA ASP A 2 -5.55 35.62 26.52
C ASP A 2 -4.83 34.27 26.36
N ALA A 3 -3.74 34.08 27.11
CA ALA A 3 -2.88 32.90 27.00
C ALA A 3 -3.62 31.57 27.26
N VAL A 4 -4.67 31.61 28.08
CA VAL A 4 -5.52 30.46 28.37
C VAL A 4 -6.30 30.05 27.13
N THR A 5 -6.94 30.99 26.43
CA THR A 5 -7.67 30.69 25.19
C THR A 5 -6.74 30.16 24.10
N VAL A 6 -5.54 30.73 23.96
CA VAL A 6 -4.54 30.21 22.99
C VAL A 6 -4.13 28.78 23.34
N GLY A 7 -3.89 28.47 24.61
CA GLY A 7 -3.58 27.11 25.07
C GLY A 7 -4.66 26.09 24.73
N HIS A 8 -5.93 26.44 24.97
CA HIS A 8 -7.06 25.56 24.62
C HIS A 8 -7.15 25.30 23.12
N VAL A 9 -6.95 26.33 22.30
CA VAL A 9 -6.94 26.20 20.83
C VAL A 9 -5.82 25.26 20.38
N LEU A 10 -4.60 25.43 20.89
CA LEU A 10 -3.46 24.56 20.54
C LEU A 10 -3.72 23.09 20.91
N ILE A 11 -4.32 22.83 22.07
CA ILE A 11 -4.67 21.47 22.49
C ILE A 11 -5.69 20.85 21.52
N VAL A 12 -6.73 21.59 21.13
CA VAL A 12 -7.73 21.10 20.16
C VAL A 12 -7.06 20.74 18.84
N PHE A 13 -6.20 21.62 18.32
CA PHE A 13 -5.47 21.33 17.09
C PHE A 13 -4.53 20.13 17.23
N ALA A 14 -3.80 19.99 18.34
CA ALA A 14 -2.95 18.84 18.60
C ALA A 14 -3.74 17.52 18.49
N ARG A 15 -4.91 17.45 19.14
CA ARG A 15 -5.78 16.26 19.08
C ARG A 15 -6.28 15.95 17.68
N LEU A 16 -6.59 16.97 16.89
CA LEU A 16 -6.95 16.77 15.48
C LEU A 16 -5.78 16.16 14.69
N LEU A 17 -4.56 16.65 14.86
CA LEU A 17 -3.36 16.11 14.19
C LEU A 17 -3.09 14.65 14.57
N GLU A 18 -3.25 14.31 15.85
CA GLU A 18 -3.13 12.93 16.34
C GLU A 18 -4.20 12.03 15.71
N MET A 19 -5.47 12.47 15.68
CA MET A 19 -6.56 11.73 15.06
C MET A 19 -6.30 11.48 13.57
N PHE A 20 -5.85 12.49 12.83
CA PHE A 20 -5.47 12.31 11.42
C PHE A 20 -4.30 11.34 11.26
N SER A 21 -3.31 11.37 12.16
CA SER A 21 -2.19 10.43 12.15
C SER A 21 -2.65 8.99 12.29
N PHE A 22 -3.54 8.70 13.25
CA PHE A 22 -4.16 7.38 13.39
C PHE A 22 -5.00 7.01 12.16
N GLY A 23 -5.73 7.96 11.59
CA GLY A 23 -6.45 7.77 10.34
C GLY A 23 -5.55 7.32 9.18
N ILE A 24 -4.34 7.89 9.06
CA ILE A 24 -3.34 7.49 8.06
C ILE A 24 -2.85 6.06 8.31
N VAL A 25 -2.60 5.67 9.55
CA VAL A 25 -2.21 4.30 9.90
C VAL A 25 -3.30 3.30 9.49
N LEU A 26 -4.57 3.59 9.81
CA LEU A 26 -5.69 2.75 9.38
C LEU A 26 -5.80 2.68 7.86
N LEU A 27 -5.63 3.82 7.19
CA LEU A 27 -5.63 3.89 5.74
C LEU A 27 -4.55 2.98 5.13
N PHE A 28 -3.33 2.95 5.70
CA PHE A 28 -2.27 2.07 5.21
C PHE A 28 -2.67 0.60 5.30
N VAL A 29 -3.29 0.20 6.40
CA VAL A 29 -3.78 -1.17 6.60
C VAL A 29 -4.82 -1.52 5.53
N PHE A 30 -5.86 -0.69 5.37
CA PHE A 30 -6.92 -0.95 4.39
C PHE A 30 -6.45 -0.91 2.94
N LYS A 31 -5.48 -0.03 2.62
CA LYS A 31 -4.89 0.03 1.29
C LYS A 31 -3.77 -1.00 1.10
N GLY A 32 -3.42 -1.83 2.07
CA GLY A 32 -2.36 -2.82 1.92
C GLY A 32 -1.00 -2.19 1.58
N ILE A 33 -0.66 -1.06 2.21
CA ILE A 33 0.69 -0.49 2.17
C ILE A 33 1.63 -1.44 2.91
N ALA A 34 2.92 -1.48 2.52
CA ALA A 34 3.91 -2.34 3.17
C ALA A 34 3.99 -2.09 4.69
N LEU A 35 4.03 -3.19 5.47
CA LEU A 35 4.01 -3.15 6.93
C LEU A 35 5.08 -2.26 7.56
N LYS A 36 6.25 -2.12 6.90
CA LYS A 36 7.31 -1.21 7.35
C LYS A 36 6.80 0.23 7.58
N TYR A 37 5.94 0.73 6.69
CA TYR A 37 5.36 2.08 6.82
C TYR A 37 4.27 2.12 7.89
N VAL A 38 3.49 1.06 8.05
CA VAL A 38 2.48 0.95 9.12
C VAL A 38 3.14 1.08 10.49
N PHE A 39 4.19 0.29 10.75
CA PHE A 39 4.89 0.31 12.04
C PHE A 39 5.65 1.63 12.28
N LEU A 40 6.33 2.18 11.27
CA LEU A 40 7.03 3.46 11.40
C LEU A 40 6.06 4.60 11.72
N THR A 41 4.97 4.72 10.96
CA THR A 41 3.97 5.77 11.17
C THR A 41 3.31 5.61 12.54
N ALA A 42 2.89 4.40 12.91
CA ALA A 42 2.31 4.15 14.25
C ALA A 42 3.29 4.49 15.38
N GLY A 43 4.56 4.12 15.23
CA GLY A 43 5.61 4.42 16.20
C GLY A 43 5.84 5.93 16.36
N ILE A 44 5.88 6.68 15.26
CA ILE A 44 6.01 8.15 15.30
C ILE A 44 4.77 8.80 15.90
N THR A 45 3.57 8.32 15.58
CA THR A 45 2.33 8.83 16.17
C THR A 45 2.30 8.62 17.67
N VAL A 46 2.49 7.38 18.14
CA VAL A 46 2.47 7.07 19.58
C VAL A 46 3.63 7.77 20.29
N GLY A 47 4.84 7.72 19.73
CA GLY A 47 6.02 8.39 20.30
C GLY A 47 5.85 9.90 20.40
N GLY A 48 5.31 10.54 19.36
CA GLY A 48 5.01 11.98 19.35
C GLY A 48 4.02 12.36 20.45
N ILE A 49 2.92 11.61 20.57
CA ILE A 49 1.92 11.80 21.62
C ILE A 49 2.55 11.68 23.01
N LEU A 50 3.34 10.64 23.25
CA LEU A 50 3.98 10.42 24.55
C LEU A 50 4.98 11.55 24.88
N ILE A 51 5.81 11.97 23.93
CA ILE A 51 6.78 13.06 24.12
C ILE A 51 6.07 14.38 24.40
N SER A 52 5.01 14.70 23.64
CA SER A 52 4.22 15.92 23.81
C SER A 52 3.54 15.94 25.18
N ILE A 53 2.76 14.90 25.51
CA ILE A 53 2.01 14.83 26.77
C ILE A 53 2.93 14.77 27.99
N PHE A 54 3.90 13.84 28.03
CA PHE A 54 4.78 13.71 29.20
C PHE A 54 5.77 14.87 29.31
N GLY A 55 6.21 15.44 28.18
CA GLY A 55 7.04 16.63 28.17
C GLY A 55 6.31 17.81 28.80
N TYR A 56 5.04 18.01 28.45
CA TYR A 56 4.22 19.05 29.05
C TYR A 56 3.90 18.79 30.53
N LEU A 57 3.39 17.60 30.87
CA LEU A 57 3.04 17.25 32.26
C LEU A 57 4.26 17.21 33.19
N GLY A 58 5.42 16.86 32.67
CA GLY A 58 6.69 16.87 33.41
C GLY A 58 7.32 18.25 33.53
N ASN A 59 6.68 19.31 33.02
CA ASN A 59 7.21 20.68 32.94
C ASN A 59 8.54 20.81 32.16
N PHE A 60 8.85 19.83 31.30
CA PHE A 60 10.03 19.87 30.42
C PHE A 60 9.77 20.66 29.13
N LEU A 61 8.51 20.71 28.69
CA LEU A 61 8.06 21.44 27.51
C LEU A 61 6.98 22.45 27.87
N SER A 62 7.05 23.64 27.28
CA SER A 62 5.93 24.59 27.31
C SER A 62 4.78 24.08 26.43
N ALA A 63 3.57 24.61 26.61
CA ALA A 63 2.42 24.26 25.77
C ALA A 63 2.70 24.47 24.27
N PHE A 64 3.45 25.52 23.92
CA PHE A 64 3.85 25.78 22.54
C PHE A 64 4.88 24.76 22.04
N ALA A 65 5.86 24.39 22.87
CA ALA A 65 6.85 23.39 22.50
C ALA A 65 6.22 21.99 22.34
N SER A 66 5.28 21.63 23.23
CA SER A 66 4.46 20.43 23.13
C SER A 66 3.70 20.39 21.80
N PHE A 67 2.99 21.48 21.47
CA PHE A 67 2.29 21.59 20.20
C PHE A 67 3.24 21.50 18.98
N ALA A 68 4.44 22.09 19.07
CA ALA A 68 5.44 21.99 18.01
C ALA A 68 5.91 20.55 17.77
N VAL A 69 6.03 19.73 18.84
CA VAL A 69 6.29 18.29 18.72
C VAL A 69 5.15 17.60 17.96
N ASP A 70 3.90 17.90 18.28
CA ASP A 70 2.74 17.30 17.59
C ASP A 70 2.72 17.64 16.10
N VAL A 71 2.98 18.91 15.75
CA VAL A 71 3.08 19.36 14.35
C VAL A 71 4.23 18.66 13.62
N PHE A 72 5.38 18.52 14.28
CA PHE A 72 6.54 17.84 13.70
C PHE A 72 6.26 16.36 13.46
N SER A 73 5.71 15.65 14.46
CA SER A 73 5.33 14.25 14.35
C SER A 73 4.29 14.05 13.24
N PHE A 74 3.26 14.91 13.16
CA PHE A 74 2.28 14.86 12.08
C PHE A 74 2.92 15.07 10.69
N SER A 75 3.85 16.00 10.57
CA SER A 75 4.57 16.25 9.31
C SER A 75 5.38 15.02 8.87
N LEU A 76 6.03 14.32 9.81
CA LEU A 76 6.72 13.06 9.52
C LEU A 76 5.75 11.95 9.10
N VAL A 77 4.59 11.84 9.75
CA VAL A 77 3.53 10.89 9.35
C VAL A 77 3.08 11.17 7.91
N LEU A 78 2.84 12.42 7.54
CA LEU A 78 2.49 12.80 6.17
C LEU A 78 3.59 12.45 5.16
N PHE A 79 4.85 12.70 5.52
CA PHE A 79 5.99 12.34 4.68
C PHE A 79 6.08 10.83 4.46
N LEU A 80 5.91 10.03 5.51
CA LEU A 80 5.87 8.56 5.40
C LEU A 80 4.66 8.08 4.58
N ALA A 81 3.51 8.75 4.68
CA ALA A 81 2.37 8.47 3.82
C ALA A 81 2.70 8.67 2.36
N PHE A 82 3.27 9.82 2.02
CA PHE A 82 3.72 10.10 0.66
C PHE A 82 4.68 9.00 0.15
N LEU A 83 5.71 8.65 0.92
CA LEU A 83 6.65 7.59 0.55
C LEU A 83 5.99 6.21 0.42
N GLY A 84 5.10 5.84 1.36
CA GLY A 84 4.42 4.55 1.34
C GLY A 84 3.50 4.38 0.13
N PHE A 85 2.80 5.46 -0.25
CA PHE A 85 1.98 5.47 -1.45
C PHE A 85 2.81 5.47 -2.73
N MET A 86 3.93 6.20 -2.77
CA MET A 86 4.85 6.17 -3.90
C MET A 86 5.47 4.79 -4.10
N ASP A 87 5.98 4.14 -3.05
CA ASP A 87 6.55 2.78 -3.12
C ASP A 87 5.49 1.80 -3.64
N LYS A 88 4.25 1.88 -3.12
CA LYS A 88 3.15 1.05 -3.64
C LYS A 88 2.83 1.33 -5.11
N ARG A 89 2.82 2.60 -5.53
CA ARG A 89 2.58 2.98 -6.93
C ARG A 89 3.70 2.45 -7.84
N GLU A 90 4.94 2.61 -7.43
CA GLU A 90 6.10 2.14 -8.19
C GLU A 90 6.07 0.61 -8.34
N GLN A 91 5.73 -0.13 -7.28
CA GLN A 91 5.55 -1.58 -7.33
C GLN A 91 4.43 -2.00 -8.29
N ARG A 92 3.33 -1.24 -8.36
CA ARG A 92 2.25 -1.51 -9.32
C ARG A 92 2.67 -1.26 -10.78
N LEU A 93 3.59 -0.33 -11.02
CA LEU A 93 4.03 0.03 -12.37
C LEU A 93 5.16 -0.86 -12.89
N LYS A 94 5.96 -1.48 -12.01
CA LYS A 94 7.05 -2.37 -12.41
C LYS A 94 6.53 -3.54 -13.24
N PRO A 95 7.17 -3.88 -14.38
CA PRO A 95 6.80 -5.05 -15.16
C PRO A 95 6.91 -6.32 -14.29
N PRO A 96 6.11 -7.35 -14.57
CA PRO A 96 6.22 -8.60 -13.84
C PRO A 96 7.62 -9.19 -14.02
N PRO A 97 8.18 -9.87 -13.01
CA PRO A 97 9.39 -10.64 -13.19
C PRO A 97 9.16 -11.72 -14.28
N PRO A 98 10.21 -12.15 -14.99
CA PRO A 98 10.07 -13.23 -15.96
C PRO A 98 9.57 -14.52 -15.28
N PRO A 99 8.84 -15.39 -16.01
CA PRO A 99 8.33 -16.64 -15.46
C PRO A 99 9.49 -17.51 -14.96
N VAL A 100 9.32 -18.09 -13.78
CA VAL A 100 10.30 -19.01 -13.20
C VAL A 100 10.30 -20.32 -13.99
N LYS A 101 11.45 -21.02 -14.07
CA LYS A 101 11.52 -22.33 -14.74
C LYS A 101 10.46 -23.29 -14.18
N GLY A 102 9.70 -23.90 -15.09
CA GLY A 102 8.61 -24.81 -14.73
C GLY A 102 7.24 -24.15 -14.54
N THR A 103 7.14 -22.83 -14.70
CA THR A 103 5.84 -22.13 -14.72
C THR A 103 4.97 -22.68 -15.84
N ARG A 104 3.73 -23.04 -15.51
CA ARG A 104 2.77 -23.59 -16.47
C ARG A 104 1.60 -22.66 -16.67
N CYS A 105 1.14 -22.58 -17.91
CA CYS A 105 -0.09 -21.87 -18.24
C CYS A 105 -1.28 -22.57 -17.56
N PRO A 106 -2.15 -21.83 -16.84
CA PRO A 106 -3.29 -22.42 -16.15
C PRO A 106 -4.39 -22.90 -17.11
N VAL A 107 -4.36 -22.50 -18.38
CA VAL A 107 -5.32 -22.92 -19.42
C VAL A 107 -4.85 -24.22 -20.09
N CYS A 108 -3.74 -24.17 -20.82
CA CYS A 108 -3.27 -25.30 -21.63
C CYS A 108 -2.33 -26.27 -20.87
N GLY A 109 -1.77 -25.86 -19.72
CA GLY A 109 -0.78 -26.64 -18.98
C GLY A 109 0.62 -26.66 -19.60
N GLY A 110 0.82 -25.98 -20.73
CA GLY A 110 2.12 -25.80 -21.38
C GLY A 110 3.09 -24.98 -20.55
N PHE A 111 4.40 -25.13 -20.81
CA PHE A 111 5.43 -24.35 -20.12
C PHE A 111 5.50 -22.94 -20.69
N VAL A 112 5.47 -21.94 -19.80
CA VAL A 112 5.67 -20.54 -20.18
C VAL A 112 7.15 -20.24 -20.17
N LYS A 113 7.71 -19.93 -21.34
CA LYS A 113 9.13 -19.61 -21.49
C LYS A 113 9.35 -18.10 -21.39
N PRO A 114 10.44 -17.65 -20.73
CA PRO A 114 10.78 -16.23 -20.69
C PRO A 114 11.04 -15.62 -22.06
N GLU A 115 11.48 -16.43 -23.03
CA GLU A 115 11.84 -15.99 -24.38
C GLU A 115 10.62 -15.76 -25.28
N ASP A 116 9.53 -16.49 -25.05
CA ASP A 116 8.30 -16.44 -25.86
C ASP A 116 7.42 -15.22 -25.51
N ASP A 117 6.47 -14.88 -26.37
CA ASP A 117 5.45 -13.86 -26.08
C ASP A 117 4.47 -14.41 -25.05
N TYR A 118 4.52 -13.89 -23.82
CA TYR A 118 3.66 -14.32 -22.72
C TYR A 118 2.78 -13.18 -22.21
N ALA A 119 1.67 -13.56 -21.57
CA ALA A 119 0.79 -12.65 -20.87
C ALA A 119 0.76 -12.98 -19.37
N VAL A 120 0.44 -11.99 -18.54
CA VAL A 120 0.40 -12.15 -17.08
C VAL A 120 -0.88 -11.53 -16.52
N ALA A 121 -1.57 -12.25 -15.65
CA ALA A 121 -2.65 -11.73 -14.82
C ALA A 121 -2.14 -11.51 -13.40
N ARG A 122 -2.52 -10.40 -12.76
CA ARG A 122 -2.14 -10.04 -11.40
C ARG A 122 -3.35 -9.93 -10.49
N GLU A 123 -3.18 -10.44 -9.28
CA GLU A 123 -4.03 -10.11 -8.13
C GLU A 123 -3.15 -9.77 -6.93
N GLY A 124 -3.11 -8.50 -6.54
CA GLY A 124 -2.21 -8.07 -5.48
C GLY A 124 -0.74 -8.37 -5.79
N LYS A 125 -0.18 -9.40 -5.13
CA LYS A 125 1.20 -9.89 -5.35
C LYS A 125 1.28 -11.17 -6.17
N ASP A 126 0.15 -11.86 -6.34
CA ASP A 126 0.12 -13.14 -7.03
C ASP A 126 0.06 -12.89 -8.55
N LEU A 127 0.86 -13.67 -9.27
CA LEU A 127 1.02 -13.56 -10.72
C LEU A 127 0.70 -14.91 -11.37
N LEU A 128 -0.16 -14.90 -12.38
CA LEU A 128 -0.45 -16.03 -13.25
C LEU A 128 0.11 -15.75 -14.63
N TYR A 129 0.92 -16.67 -15.14
CA TYR A 129 1.54 -16.55 -16.45
C TYR A 129 0.80 -17.40 -17.47
N PHE A 130 0.65 -16.84 -18.66
CA PHE A 130 0.00 -17.45 -19.81
C PHE A 130 0.99 -17.44 -20.97
N ASP A 131 1.08 -18.56 -21.68
CA ASP A 131 1.89 -18.76 -22.88
C ASP A 131 1.42 -17.91 -24.08
N SER A 132 0.18 -17.38 -24.06
CA SER A 132 -0.29 -16.47 -25.10
C SER A 132 -1.35 -15.50 -24.60
N LYS A 133 -1.61 -14.45 -25.38
CA LYS A 133 -2.69 -13.47 -25.12
C LYS A 133 -4.08 -14.12 -25.19
N GLU A 134 -4.27 -15.03 -26.12
CA GLU A 134 -5.54 -15.73 -26.35
C GLU A 134 -5.89 -16.61 -25.16
N HIS A 135 -4.90 -17.28 -24.55
CA HIS A 135 -5.14 -18.07 -23.33
C HIS A 135 -5.48 -17.18 -22.14
N LEU A 136 -4.86 -16.01 -22.00
CA LEU A 136 -5.29 -15.04 -20.99
C LEU A 136 -6.75 -14.60 -21.22
N GLN A 137 -7.14 -14.29 -22.46
CA GLN A 137 -8.51 -13.89 -22.78
C GLN A 137 -9.52 -15.01 -22.46
N SER A 138 -9.24 -16.24 -22.87
CA SER A 138 -10.08 -17.40 -22.55
C SER A 138 -10.22 -17.61 -21.04
N PHE A 139 -9.13 -17.39 -20.29
CA PHE A 139 -9.15 -17.43 -18.84
C PHE A 139 -10.02 -16.33 -18.22
N LEU A 140 -9.98 -15.11 -18.75
CA LEU A 140 -10.82 -14.00 -18.26
C LEU A 140 -12.31 -14.24 -18.53
N GLU A 141 -12.65 -14.78 -19.70
CA GLU A 141 -14.03 -15.10 -20.07
C GLU A 141 -14.63 -16.19 -19.17
N ASN A 142 -13.84 -17.22 -18.82
CA ASN A 142 -14.29 -18.38 -18.04
C ASN A 142 -13.62 -18.47 -16.66
N PHE A 143 -13.31 -17.32 -16.05
CA PHE A 143 -12.48 -17.22 -14.85
C PHE A 143 -12.90 -18.15 -13.71
N GLN A 144 -14.21 -18.20 -13.42
CA GLN A 144 -14.73 -19.03 -12.33
C GLN A 144 -14.53 -20.53 -12.57
N GLU A 145 -14.62 -20.97 -13.82
CA GLU A 145 -14.44 -22.38 -14.18
C GLU A 145 -12.97 -22.79 -14.02
N TYR A 146 -12.05 -22.01 -14.62
CA TYR A 146 -10.61 -22.27 -14.49
C TYR A 146 -10.12 -22.18 -13.05
N LYS A 147 -10.63 -21.21 -12.28
CA LYS A 147 -10.35 -21.08 -10.84
C LYS A 147 -10.70 -22.35 -10.09
N LYS A 148 -11.89 -22.93 -10.35
CA LYS A 148 -12.35 -24.16 -9.69
C LYS A 148 -11.56 -25.39 -10.15
N LEU A 149 -11.32 -25.52 -11.45
CA LEU A 149 -10.59 -26.66 -12.04
C LEU A 149 -9.14 -26.73 -11.57
N LYS A 150 -8.46 -25.57 -11.51
CA LYS A 150 -7.04 -25.49 -11.14
C LYS A 150 -6.81 -25.15 -9.68
N ARG A 151 -7.88 -24.99 -8.88
CA ARG A 151 -7.85 -24.64 -7.45
C ARG A 151 -6.99 -23.39 -7.19
N LEU A 152 -7.21 -22.36 -8.00
CA LEU A 152 -6.45 -21.11 -7.90
C LEU A 152 -6.96 -20.30 -6.71
N ASN A 153 -6.04 -19.75 -5.93
CA ASN A 153 -6.34 -18.82 -4.83
C ASN A 153 -6.64 -17.40 -5.31
N PHE A 154 -7.01 -17.23 -6.59
CA PHE A 154 -7.31 -15.91 -7.15
C PHE A 154 -8.76 -15.50 -6.84
N LEU A 155 -9.03 -14.37 -6.16
CA LEU A 155 -10.40 -13.88 -5.97
C LEU A 155 -10.93 -13.17 -7.22
N LYS A 156 -10.10 -12.30 -7.82
CA LYS A 156 -10.35 -11.56 -9.06
C LYS A 156 -9.04 -11.26 -9.79
N VAL A 157 -9.11 -10.88 -11.07
CA VAL A 157 -7.96 -10.32 -11.79
C VAL A 157 -8.02 -8.81 -11.70
N GLU A 158 -6.97 -8.17 -11.18
CA GLU A 158 -6.90 -6.71 -11.06
C GLU A 158 -6.24 -6.06 -12.27
N ASP A 159 -5.14 -6.65 -12.75
CA ASP A 159 -4.36 -6.09 -13.84
C ASP A 159 -3.86 -7.19 -14.77
N ILE A 160 -3.61 -6.82 -16.02
CA ILE A 160 -3.00 -7.69 -17.04
C ILE A 160 -1.76 -7.05 -17.64
N PHE A 161 -0.81 -7.87 -18.05
CA PHE A 161 0.41 -7.44 -18.71
C PHE A 161 0.66 -8.31 -19.94
N TYR A 162 1.05 -7.68 -21.05
CA TYR A 162 1.51 -8.35 -22.25
C TYR A 162 2.99 -8.07 -22.44
N LYS A 163 3.80 -9.11 -22.67
CA LYS A 163 5.20 -8.93 -23.03
C LYS A 163 5.29 -8.12 -24.33
N GLY A 164 6.16 -7.11 -24.35
CA GLY A 164 6.30 -6.16 -25.47
C GLY A 164 5.29 -5.00 -25.47
N GLY A 165 4.34 -4.98 -24.53
CA GLY A 165 3.39 -3.88 -24.35
C GLY A 165 3.94 -2.69 -23.55
N SER A 166 3.13 -1.63 -23.43
CA SER A 166 3.47 -0.37 -22.76
C SER A 166 3.37 -0.38 -21.23
N GLY A 167 2.96 -1.51 -20.62
CA GLY A 167 2.85 -1.66 -19.17
C GLY A 167 1.65 -2.51 -18.75
N TRP A 168 1.29 -2.40 -17.46
CA TRP A 168 0.08 -3.02 -16.91
C TRP A 168 -1.17 -2.31 -17.42
N ILE A 169 -2.20 -3.09 -17.75
CA ILE A 169 -3.55 -2.64 -18.11
C ILE A 169 -4.47 -3.00 -16.94
N SER A 170 -5.08 -1.99 -16.31
CA SER A 170 -6.06 -2.20 -15.23
C SER A 170 -7.35 -2.77 -15.83
N LEU A 171 -7.87 -3.82 -15.23
CA LEU A 171 -9.22 -4.30 -15.47
C LEU A 171 -10.08 -3.81 -14.30
N ASP A 172 -10.48 -2.54 -14.36
CA ASP A 172 -11.35 -1.93 -13.35
C ASP A 172 -12.76 -2.54 -13.35
#